data_AF-A0A1H1TRV9-F1
#
_entry.id   AF-A0A1H1TRV9-F1
#
_cell.length_a   1.000
_cell.length_b   1.000
_cell.length_c   1.000
_cell.angle_alpha   90.00
_cell.angle_beta   90.00
_cell.angle_gamma   90.00
#
_symmetry.space_group_name_H-M   'P 1'
#
loop_
_entity.id
_entity.type
_entity.pdbx_description
1 polymer ?
#
loop_
_entity_poly.entity_id
_entity_poly.type
_entity_poly.pdbx_seq_one_letter_code
_entity_poly.pdbx_strand_id
1 'polypeptide(L)'
;MKEAIVRKTTAKIFASTALVIGVLALSACGGQPSAGESAGSGEGSGGLTGSVNTDGSSTVAPLTEAAADLFRDEESGVNVSVATSGTGGGFKTFCAGETDISNASRAIKDEEAAECEAAGIEYTEIIAANDGLSVVVNPENDWAEDLTVEQLNKIWGPEAEGEITNWNQVDSSFPDQAITLFGAGTDSGTFDYFTDAINGEEGAIRTDYSPSEDDNITIQGVAGDVGAIGFLGLSYVEENEGVIKAVAVDGVMPSTETVQDGTYTPLGRPLFIYVNNASYVDKEPVKSFIDFYVANSLDIAERALFVPLTEEQVTTAADELASLG
;
A
#
# COMPACT_ATOMS: atom_id res chain seq x y z
N MET A 1 48.26 -16.23 24.55
CA MET A 1 49.34 -16.87 23.77
C MET A 1 48.72 -17.92 22.86
N LYS A 2 48.88 -17.74 21.54
CA LYS A 2 48.68 -18.70 20.42
C LYS A 2 47.24 -19.16 20.18
N GLU A 3 46.49 -18.54 19.27
CA GLU A 3 46.45 -18.78 17.80
C GLU A 3 46.20 -20.23 17.36
N ALA A 4 45.12 -20.45 16.60
CA ALA A 4 45.22 -21.02 15.26
C ALA A 4 43.91 -20.82 14.44
N ILE A 5 44.04 -19.97 13.42
CA ILE A 5 43.15 -19.75 12.28
C ILE A 5 43.20 -20.99 11.37
N VAL A 6 42.05 -21.47 10.86
CA VAL A 6 42.01 -22.40 9.72
C VAL A 6 41.30 -21.75 8.55
N ARG A 7 42.11 -21.19 7.62
CA ARG A 7 41.71 -20.86 6.25
C ARG A 7 41.91 -22.10 5.38
N LYS A 8 40.90 -22.48 4.60
CA LYS A 8 41.07 -23.39 3.45
C LYS A 8 41.00 -22.59 2.16
N THR A 9 42.14 -22.49 1.47
CA THR A 9 42.31 -21.95 0.13
C THR A 9 42.79 -23.09 -0.76
N THR A 10 42.08 -23.41 -1.85
CA THR A 10 42.58 -24.10 -3.07
C THR A 10 41.38 -24.23 -4.03
N ALA A 11 41.45 -24.09 -5.35
CA ALA A 11 42.54 -23.81 -6.28
C ALA A 11 41.91 -23.20 -7.55
N LYS A 12 42.62 -22.26 -8.19
CA LYS A 12 42.30 -21.76 -9.53
C LYS A 12 42.69 -22.82 -10.56
N ILE A 13 41.81 -23.13 -11.51
CA ILE A 13 42.16 -23.85 -12.75
C ILE A 13 41.98 -22.87 -13.92
N PHE A 14 43.11 -22.49 -14.51
CA PHE A 14 43.20 -21.88 -15.84
C PHE A 14 43.17 -23.00 -16.88
N ALA A 15 42.34 -22.88 -17.90
CA ALA A 15 42.49 -23.60 -19.16
C ALA A 15 42.04 -22.71 -20.31
N SER A 16 43.03 -22.13 -20.98
CA SER A 16 42.91 -21.39 -22.24
C SER A 16 42.89 -22.39 -23.40
N THR A 17 41.96 -22.30 -24.36
CA THR A 17 42.20 -22.84 -25.72
C THR A 17 41.35 -22.14 -26.81
N ALA A 18 42.09 -21.44 -27.68
CA ALA A 18 41.95 -21.25 -29.13
C ALA A 18 40.64 -20.78 -29.81
N LEU A 19 40.82 -19.60 -30.40
CA LEU A 19 40.16 -18.94 -31.53
C LEU A 19 40.01 -19.83 -32.79
N VAL A 20 38.83 -19.85 -33.42
CA VAL A 20 38.66 -20.16 -34.86
C VAL A 20 37.69 -19.15 -35.48
N ILE A 21 38.22 -18.33 -36.38
CA ILE A 21 37.50 -17.40 -37.26
C ILE A 21 37.10 -18.17 -38.53
N GLY A 22 35.83 -18.17 -38.89
CA GLY A 22 35.31 -18.72 -40.14
C GLY A 22 34.44 -17.70 -40.87
N VAL A 23 35.05 -16.96 -41.80
CA VAL A 23 34.36 -16.08 -42.75
C VAL A 23 33.90 -16.92 -43.94
N LEU A 24 32.60 -16.90 -44.24
CA LEU A 24 32.05 -17.43 -45.49
C LEU A 24 31.23 -16.32 -46.18
N ALA A 25 31.88 -15.67 -47.15
CA ALA A 25 31.24 -14.83 -48.14
C ALA A 25 30.90 -15.70 -49.35
N LEU A 26 29.62 -15.74 -49.74
CA LEU A 26 29.17 -16.25 -51.03
C LEU A 26 28.26 -15.20 -51.67
N SER A 27 28.88 -14.42 -52.56
CA SER A 27 28.21 -13.59 -53.54
C SER A 27 27.68 -14.48 -54.66
N ALA A 28 26.38 -14.44 -54.92
CA ALA A 28 25.79 -14.92 -56.16
C ALA A 28 24.82 -13.87 -56.70
N CYS A 29 25.23 -13.23 -57.79
CA CYS A 29 24.42 -12.31 -58.59
C CYS A 29 23.40 -13.07 -59.43
N GLY A 30 22.20 -12.50 -59.61
CA GLY A 30 21.36 -12.81 -60.78
C GLY A 30 19.91 -12.34 -60.70
N GLY A 31 19.63 -11.11 -61.15
CA GLY A 31 18.36 -10.75 -61.79
C GLY A 31 17.44 -9.76 -61.06
N GLN A 32 17.50 -8.48 -61.46
CA GLN A 32 16.49 -7.44 -61.20
C GLN A 32 15.41 -7.48 -62.30
N PRO A 33 14.13 -7.17 -62.00
CA PRO A 33 13.65 -5.79 -62.14
C PRO A 33 12.87 -5.29 -60.93
N SER A 34 13.11 -4.02 -60.61
CA SER A 34 12.43 -3.21 -59.60
C SER A 34 10.95 -2.98 -59.97
N ALA A 35 10.05 -3.07 -58.98
CA ALA A 35 8.95 -2.13 -58.77
C ALA A 35 8.14 -2.50 -57.52
N GLY A 36 8.27 -1.69 -56.46
CA GLY A 36 7.15 -1.25 -55.63
C GLY A 36 6.43 -2.29 -54.78
N GLU A 37 7.05 -2.71 -53.68
CA GLU A 37 6.30 -3.01 -52.45
C GLU A 37 6.87 -2.10 -51.37
N SER A 38 6.21 -0.95 -51.19
CA SER A 38 6.31 -0.20 -49.94
C SER A 38 5.90 -1.17 -48.83
N ALA A 39 6.89 -1.66 -48.09
CA ALA A 39 6.65 -2.18 -46.76
C ALA A 39 5.90 -1.07 -46.02
N GLY A 40 4.61 -1.31 -45.77
CA GLY A 40 3.81 -0.47 -44.90
C GLY A 40 4.57 -0.40 -43.59
N SER A 41 5.12 0.78 -43.31
CA SER A 41 5.30 1.22 -41.94
C SER A 41 3.96 0.98 -41.28
N GLY A 42 3.87 -0.05 -40.44
CA GLY A 42 2.84 -0.09 -39.43
C GLY A 42 2.99 1.22 -38.66
N GLU A 43 2.07 2.15 -38.88
CA GLU A 43 1.75 3.19 -37.92
C GLU A 43 1.40 2.44 -36.64
N GLY A 44 2.41 2.19 -35.80
CA GLY A 44 2.17 1.92 -34.40
C GLY A 44 1.49 3.18 -33.88
N SER A 45 0.23 3.05 -33.47
CA SER A 45 -0.49 4.05 -32.70
C SER A 45 0.48 4.69 -31.72
N GLY A 46 0.74 5.98 -31.87
CA GLY A 46 1.66 6.74 -31.02
C GLY A 46 1.08 6.88 -29.62
N GLY A 47 1.17 5.82 -28.82
CA GLY A 47 0.80 5.81 -27.41
C GLY A 47 1.77 6.66 -26.58
N LEU A 48 1.27 7.15 -25.45
CA LEU A 48 2.05 7.97 -24.54
C LEU A 48 3.22 7.16 -23.97
N THR A 49 4.38 7.80 -23.80
CA THR A 49 5.55 7.15 -23.21
C THR A 49 6.16 8.03 -22.13
N GLY A 50 6.68 7.43 -21.08
CA GLY A 50 7.39 8.16 -20.03
C GLY A 50 7.35 7.43 -18.70
N SER A 51 7.56 8.17 -17.62
CA SER A 51 7.54 7.63 -16.26
C SER A 51 6.73 8.53 -15.34
N VAL A 52 6.06 7.89 -14.38
CA VAL A 52 5.45 8.56 -13.22
C VAL A 52 6.10 7.96 -11.99
N ASN A 53 6.71 8.78 -11.14
CA ASN A 53 7.39 8.32 -9.94
C ASN A 53 6.57 8.64 -8.71
N THR A 54 6.22 7.64 -7.92
CA THR A 54 5.45 7.80 -6.68
C THR A 54 6.20 7.20 -5.50
N ASP A 55 6.06 7.79 -4.32
CA ASP A 55 6.60 7.24 -3.06
C ASP A 55 5.64 7.55 -1.90
N GLY A 56 5.76 6.84 -0.78
CA GLY A 56 5.10 7.20 0.47
C GLY A 56 4.44 6.03 1.21
N SER A 57 3.19 6.22 1.61
CA SER A 57 2.42 5.29 2.44
C SER A 57 2.31 3.90 1.82
N SER A 58 2.69 2.89 2.61
CA SER A 58 2.43 1.47 2.34
C SER A 58 0.95 1.13 2.28
N THR A 59 0.09 1.83 3.03
CA THR A 59 -1.38 1.67 2.95
C THR A 59 -1.94 2.11 1.60
N VAL A 60 -1.39 3.18 1.01
CA VAL A 60 -1.91 3.74 -0.26
C VAL A 60 -1.24 3.11 -1.48
N ALA A 61 -0.08 2.47 -1.31
CA ALA A 61 0.63 1.82 -2.41
C ALA A 61 -0.25 0.83 -3.21
N PRO A 62 -1.06 -0.07 -2.61
CA PRO A 62 -1.94 -0.96 -3.35
C PRO A 62 -2.98 -0.25 -4.24
N LEU A 63 -3.49 0.93 -3.82
CA LEU A 63 -4.38 1.75 -4.65
C LEU A 63 -3.65 2.27 -5.88
N THR A 64 -2.44 2.81 -5.68
CA THR A 64 -1.63 3.35 -6.78
C THR A 64 -1.11 2.27 -7.71
N GLU A 65 -0.81 1.07 -7.19
CA GLU A 65 -0.48 -0.11 -7.98
C GLU A 65 -1.69 -0.60 -8.80
N ALA A 66 -2.88 -0.67 -8.21
CA ALA A 66 -4.11 -1.00 -8.94
C ALA A 66 -4.40 0.02 -10.05
N ALA A 67 -4.23 1.32 -9.76
CA ALA A 67 -4.33 2.38 -10.76
C ALA A 67 -3.30 2.19 -11.89
N ALA A 68 -2.04 1.91 -11.55
CA ALA A 68 -0.98 1.69 -12.52
C ALA A 68 -1.24 0.46 -13.42
N ASP A 69 -1.74 -0.62 -12.83
CA ASP A 69 -2.07 -1.85 -13.56
C ASP A 69 -3.22 -1.63 -14.54
N LEU A 70 -4.28 -0.94 -14.12
CA LEU A 70 -5.42 -0.60 -15.00
C LEU A 70 -4.99 0.41 -16.08
N PHE A 71 -4.21 1.42 -15.72
CA PHE A 71 -3.73 2.43 -16.66
C PHE A 71 -2.82 1.85 -17.75
N ARG A 72 -2.04 0.81 -17.42
CA ARG A 72 -1.17 0.13 -18.39
C ARG A 72 -1.96 -0.51 -19.54
N ASP A 73 -3.22 -0.87 -19.33
CA ASP A 73 -4.08 -1.40 -20.39
C ASP A 73 -4.49 -0.29 -21.40
N GLU A 74 -4.47 0.98 -20.98
CA GLU A 74 -4.72 2.15 -21.82
C GLU A 74 -3.44 2.74 -22.41
N GLU A 75 -2.42 2.95 -21.58
CA GLU A 75 -1.16 3.63 -21.92
C GLU A 75 0.06 2.77 -21.56
N SER A 76 0.19 1.61 -22.23
CA SER A 76 1.27 0.63 -21.99
C SER A 76 2.71 1.17 -22.15
N GLY A 77 2.90 2.36 -22.73
CA GLY A 77 4.20 3.02 -22.86
C GLY A 77 4.62 3.84 -21.65
N VAL A 78 3.73 4.08 -20.70
CA VAL A 78 4.01 4.81 -19.45
C VAL A 78 4.37 3.83 -18.33
N ASN A 79 5.51 4.07 -17.69
CA ASN A 79 5.96 3.28 -16.55
C ASN A 79 5.67 4.03 -15.24
N VAL A 80 4.71 3.55 -14.46
CA VAL A 80 4.43 4.05 -13.11
C VAL A 80 5.28 3.25 -12.11
N SER A 81 6.12 3.92 -11.34
CA SER A 81 6.88 3.29 -10.25
C SER A 81 6.27 3.65 -8.90
N VAL A 82 5.93 2.64 -8.11
CA VAL A 82 5.38 2.79 -6.77
C VAL A 82 6.42 2.36 -5.74
N ALA A 83 6.93 3.33 -4.97
CA ALA A 83 7.81 3.09 -3.83
C ALA A 83 7.05 3.31 -2.51
N THR A 84 7.58 2.72 -1.44
CA THR A 84 7.05 2.85 -0.08
C THR A 84 8.16 3.28 0.88
N SER A 85 8.00 4.46 1.47
CA SER A 85 8.91 5.01 2.49
C SER A 85 8.17 5.48 3.75
N GLY A 86 6.88 5.13 3.86
CA GLY A 86 5.95 5.66 4.86
C GLY A 86 5.47 7.07 4.49
N THR A 87 4.35 7.52 5.05
CA THR A 87 3.77 8.83 4.67
C THR A 87 4.75 9.99 4.89
N GLY A 88 5.47 10.02 6.02
CA GLY A 88 6.46 11.06 6.29
C GLY A 88 7.72 10.97 5.41
N GLY A 89 8.17 9.75 5.11
CA GLY A 89 9.27 9.53 4.16
C GLY A 89 8.89 9.98 2.74
N GLY A 90 7.66 9.67 2.31
CA GLY A 90 7.11 10.06 1.03
C GLY A 90 7.06 11.57 0.86
N PHE A 91 6.55 12.30 1.86
CA PHE A 91 6.57 13.76 1.83
C PHE A 91 7.98 14.33 1.77
N LYS A 92 8.95 13.74 2.48
CA LYS A 92 10.34 14.18 2.41
C LYS A 92 10.91 14.02 0.99
N THR A 93 10.68 12.89 0.34
CA THR A 93 11.09 12.65 -1.06
C THR A 93 10.36 13.61 -2.03
N PHE A 94 9.06 13.79 -1.82
CA PHE A 94 8.19 14.62 -2.65
C PHE A 94 8.52 16.12 -2.55
N CYS A 95 8.67 16.65 -1.34
CA CYS A 95 9.07 18.04 -1.10
C CYS A 95 10.51 18.32 -1.55
N ALA A 96 11.36 17.30 -1.74
CA ALA A 96 12.65 17.44 -2.41
C ALA A 96 12.54 17.52 -3.95
N GLY A 97 11.33 17.36 -4.52
CA GLY A 97 11.06 17.36 -5.95
C GLY A 97 11.48 16.08 -6.67
N GLU A 98 11.67 14.99 -5.93
CA GLU A 98 12.18 13.72 -6.49
C GLU A 98 11.05 12.82 -7.03
N THR A 99 9.81 13.01 -6.58
CA THR A 99 8.62 12.27 -7.03
C THR A 99 7.55 13.18 -7.60
N ASP A 100 6.71 12.60 -8.45
CA ASP A 100 5.54 13.24 -9.07
C ASP A 100 4.32 13.19 -8.15
N ILE A 101 4.21 12.13 -7.35
CA ILE A 101 3.10 11.86 -6.44
C ILE A 101 3.64 11.39 -5.08
N SER A 102 3.07 11.91 -3.98
CA SER A 102 3.23 11.34 -2.65
C SER A 102 1.96 10.59 -2.25
N ASN A 103 2.10 9.30 -1.94
CA ASN A 103 1.05 8.45 -1.39
C ASN A 103 0.94 8.71 0.12
N ALA A 104 -0.23 9.01 0.67
CA ALA A 104 -0.35 9.43 2.07
C ALA A 104 -1.57 8.86 2.80
N SER A 105 -1.31 8.21 3.94
CA SER A 105 -2.35 7.67 4.84
C SER A 105 -2.94 8.69 5.81
N ARG A 106 -2.48 9.93 5.75
CA ARG A 106 -2.95 11.08 6.54
C ARG A 106 -2.70 12.36 5.75
N ALA A 107 -3.37 13.43 6.15
CA ALA A 107 -3.03 14.75 5.64
C ALA A 107 -1.57 15.12 5.93
N ILE A 108 -0.99 15.95 5.07
CA ILE A 108 0.33 16.56 5.23
C ILE A 108 0.36 17.40 6.52
N LYS A 109 1.45 17.32 7.28
CA LYS A 109 1.64 18.13 8.49
C LYS A 109 2.14 19.53 8.14
N ASP A 110 1.90 20.50 9.02
CA ASP A 110 2.38 21.88 8.86
C ASP A 110 3.89 21.94 8.60
N GLU A 111 4.68 21.11 9.30
CA GLU A 111 6.14 21.07 9.11
C GLU A 111 6.53 20.53 7.73
N GLU A 112 5.82 19.53 7.21
CA GLU A 112 6.06 18.93 5.89
C GLU A 112 5.64 19.88 4.77
N ALA A 113 4.49 20.56 4.94
CA ALA A 113 4.05 21.60 4.02
C ALA A 113 5.05 22.76 3.93
N ALA A 114 5.64 23.17 5.06
CA ALA A 114 6.68 24.18 5.11
C ALA A 114 7.98 23.73 4.39
N GLU A 115 8.32 22.44 4.43
CA GLU A 115 9.44 21.88 3.65
C GLU A 115 9.17 21.97 2.14
N CYS A 116 7.97 21.62 1.69
CA CYS A 116 7.54 21.79 0.31
C CYS A 116 7.59 23.25 -0.15
N GLU A 117 7.05 24.19 0.66
CA GLU A 117 7.09 25.62 0.37
C GLU A 117 8.53 26.13 0.25
N ALA A 118 9.41 25.74 1.18
CA ALA A 118 10.82 26.14 1.17
C ALA A 118 11.57 25.62 -0.07
N ALA A 119 11.16 24.47 -0.61
CA ALA A 119 11.69 23.90 -1.84
C ALA A 119 11.00 24.42 -3.12
N GLY A 120 9.93 25.21 -3.00
CA GLY A 120 9.13 25.70 -4.12
C GLY A 120 8.28 24.61 -4.78
N ILE A 121 7.92 23.56 -4.04
CA ILE A 121 7.02 22.50 -4.49
C ILE A 121 5.58 22.90 -4.13
N GLU A 122 4.85 23.33 -5.16
CA GLU A 122 3.39 23.47 -5.09
C GLU A 122 2.73 22.13 -5.36
N TYR A 123 1.69 21.81 -4.58
CA TYR A 123 0.99 20.54 -4.67
C TYR A 123 -0.52 20.69 -4.55
N THR A 124 -1.25 19.68 -5.02
CA THR A 124 -2.68 19.51 -4.84
C THR A 124 -2.93 18.20 -4.11
N GLU A 125 -3.73 18.27 -3.04
CA GLU A 125 -4.20 17.12 -2.27
C GLU A 125 -5.45 16.53 -2.94
N ILE A 126 -5.46 15.23 -3.16
CA ILE A 126 -6.61 14.52 -3.74
C ILE A 126 -6.94 13.33 -2.85
N ILE A 127 -8.20 13.23 -2.43
CA ILE A 127 -8.70 12.04 -1.71
C ILE A 127 -8.76 10.88 -2.71
N ALA A 128 -8.05 9.79 -2.41
CA ALA A 128 -7.91 8.63 -3.29
C ALA A 128 -8.92 7.52 -2.96
N ALA A 129 -9.14 7.25 -1.68
CA ALA A 129 -10.10 6.27 -1.17
C ALA A 129 -10.38 6.55 0.32
N ASN A 130 -11.22 5.74 0.95
CA ASN A 130 -11.27 5.61 2.39
C ASN A 130 -10.66 4.27 2.82
N ASP A 131 -10.05 4.24 4.00
CA ASP A 131 -9.51 3.03 4.62
C ASP A 131 -10.23 2.77 5.94
N GLY A 132 -10.46 1.50 6.22
CA GLY A 132 -11.06 1.03 7.46
C GLY A 132 -10.36 -0.24 7.90
N LEU A 133 -9.71 -0.21 9.05
CA LEU A 133 -9.19 -1.41 9.71
C LEU A 133 -10.20 -1.93 10.72
N SER A 134 -10.42 -3.23 10.76
CA SER A 134 -11.32 -3.85 11.72
C SER A 134 -10.55 -4.66 12.74
N VAL A 135 -11.00 -4.58 13.99
CA VAL A 135 -10.65 -5.55 15.03
C VAL A 135 -11.69 -6.64 15.02
N VAL A 136 -11.26 -7.89 15.00
CA VAL A 136 -12.12 -9.05 14.83
C VAL A 136 -11.85 -10.09 15.90
N VAL A 137 -12.90 -10.79 16.29
CA VAL A 137 -12.89 -11.90 17.24
C VAL A 137 -13.68 -13.07 16.69
N ASN A 138 -13.56 -14.22 17.35
CA ASN A 138 -14.39 -15.37 17.05
C ASN A 138 -15.89 -15.04 17.22
N PRO A 139 -16.79 -15.56 16.38
CA PRO A 139 -18.24 -15.35 16.55
C PRO A 139 -18.80 -15.79 17.91
N GLU A 140 -18.16 -16.76 18.59
CA GLU A 140 -18.55 -17.22 19.92
C GLU A 140 -18.03 -16.34 21.07
N ASN A 141 -17.15 -15.37 20.80
CA ASN A 141 -16.68 -14.41 21.80
C ASN A 141 -17.80 -13.40 22.09
N ASP A 142 -18.42 -13.48 23.28
CA ASP A 142 -19.56 -12.64 23.68
C ASP A 142 -19.20 -11.56 24.72
N TRP A 143 -17.90 -11.33 24.97
CA TRP A 143 -17.43 -10.35 25.96
C TRP A 143 -16.75 -9.12 25.35
N ALA A 144 -16.00 -9.28 24.26
CA ALA A 144 -15.28 -8.19 23.59
C ALA A 144 -16.11 -7.59 22.45
N GLU A 145 -17.32 -7.12 22.74
CA GLU A 145 -18.20 -6.52 21.74
C GLU A 145 -17.85 -5.06 21.41
N ASP A 146 -17.23 -4.36 22.35
CA ASP A 146 -16.73 -2.99 22.23
C ASP A 146 -15.40 -2.89 22.98
N LEU A 147 -14.37 -2.41 22.30
CA LEU A 147 -13.03 -2.22 22.88
C LEU A 147 -12.60 -0.77 22.71
N THR A 148 -12.00 -0.19 23.73
CA THR A 148 -11.41 1.14 23.60
C THR A 148 -10.05 1.08 22.92
N VAL A 149 -9.60 2.19 22.33
CA VAL A 149 -8.21 2.30 21.83
C VAL A 149 -7.19 1.98 22.93
N GLU A 150 -7.46 2.38 24.18
CA GLU A 150 -6.60 2.04 25.33
C GLU A 150 -6.54 0.53 25.59
N GLN A 151 -7.68 -0.18 25.47
CA GLN A 151 -7.70 -1.64 25.60
C GLN A 151 -6.98 -2.31 24.43
N LEU A 152 -7.14 -1.82 23.21
CA LEU A 152 -6.40 -2.32 22.04
C LEU A 152 -4.89 -2.10 22.22
N ASN A 153 -4.45 -0.92 22.66
CA ASN A 153 -3.06 -0.64 23.00
C ASN A 153 -2.54 -1.60 24.08
N LYS A 154 -3.33 -1.86 25.11
CA LYS A 154 -2.99 -2.81 26.18
C LYS A 154 -2.89 -4.25 25.67
N ILE A 155 -3.60 -4.64 24.62
CA ILE A 155 -3.51 -5.97 24.00
C ILE A 155 -2.28 -6.07 23.11
N TRP A 156 -2.06 -5.07 22.26
CA TRP A 156 -1.15 -5.13 21.11
C TRP A 156 0.19 -4.42 21.30
N GLY A 157 0.27 -3.47 22.22
CA GLY A 157 1.47 -2.67 22.44
C GLY A 157 2.68 -3.51 22.87
N PRO A 158 3.91 -3.03 22.61
CA PRO A 158 5.13 -3.78 22.96
C PRO A 158 5.21 -4.18 24.44
N GLU A 159 4.68 -3.36 25.35
CA GLU A 159 4.66 -3.62 26.79
C GLU A 159 3.75 -4.79 27.20
N ALA A 160 2.87 -5.24 26.31
CA ALA A 160 1.94 -6.34 26.55
C ALA A 160 2.58 -7.72 26.36
N GLU A 161 3.74 -7.80 25.70
CA GLU A 161 4.44 -9.06 25.42
C GLU A 161 4.73 -9.83 26.71
N GLY A 162 4.20 -11.06 26.81
CA GLY A 162 4.31 -11.91 28.00
C GLY A 162 3.55 -11.44 29.26
N GLU A 163 3.04 -10.21 29.30
CA GLU A 163 2.32 -9.64 30.45
C GLU A 163 0.80 -9.76 30.29
N ILE A 164 0.29 -9.44 29.10
CA ILE A 164 -1.13 -9.54 28.75
C ILE A 164 -1.32 -10.78 27.88
N THR A 165 -1.81 -11.86 28.49
CA THR A 165 -2.00 -13.19 27.89
C THR A 165 -3.41 -13.74 28.10
N ASN A 166 -4.27 -13.02 28.83
CA ASN A 166 -5.62 -13.43 29.16
C ASN A 166 -6.59 -12.24 29.16
N TRP A 167 -7.83 -12.46 28.71
CA TRP A 167 -8.84 -11.42 28.54
C TRP A 167 -9.18 -10.67 29.83
N ASN A 168 -9.22 -11.35 30.98
CA ASN A 168 -9.48 -10.72 32.28
C ASN A 168 -8.37 -9.73 32.73
N GLN A 169 -7.19 -9.76 32.09
CA GLN A 169 -6.12 -8.81 32.33
C GLN A 169 -6.33 -7.52 31.54
N VAL A 170 -7.04 -7.57 30.41
CA VAL A 170 -7.44 -6.40 29.62
C VAL A 170 -8.52 -5.64 30.38
N ASP A 171 -9.61 -6.32 30.71
CA ASP A 171 -10.71 -5.82 31.55
C ASP A 171 -11.14 -6.90 32.54
N SER A 172 -11.21 -6.56 33.84
CA SER A 172 -11.59 -7.50 34.91
C SER A 172 -12.99 -8.10 34.78
N SER A 173 -13.86 -7.52 33.94
CA SER A 173 -15.19 -8.04 33.64
C SER A 173 -15.19 -9.15 32.57
N PHE A 174 -14.12 -9.26 31.79
CA PHE A 174 -13.95 -10.32 30.79
C PHE A 174 -13.61 -11.67 31.43
N PRO A 175 -13.85 -12.79 30.73
CA PRO A 175 -13.62 -14.13 31.27
C PRO A 175 -12.12 -14.45 31.45
N ASP A 176 -11.85 -15.46 32.29
CA ASP A 176 -10.54 -16.11 32.36
C ASP A 176 -10.31 -16.98 31.11
N GLN A 177 -10.00 -16.31 30.00
CA GLN A 177 -9.83 -16.88 28.67
C GLN A 177 -8.49 -16.42 28.11
N ALA A 178 -7.66 -17.36 27.67
CA ALA A 178 -6.38 -17.02 27.04
C ALA A 178 -6.60 -16.22 25.74
N ILE A 179 -5.71 -15.26 25.49
CA ILE A 179 -5.70 -14.46 24.25
C ILE A 179 -4.74 -15.11 23.25
N THR A 180 -5.21 -15.27 22.02
CA THR A 180 -4.36 -15.61 20.87
C THR A 180 -4.44 -14.48 19.85
N LEU A 181 -3.29 -14.09 19.28
CA LEU A 181 -3.17 -12.88 18.47
C LEU A 181 -2.83 -13.22 17.02
N PHE A 182 -3.61 -12.70 16.09
CA PHE A 182 -3.39 -12.80 14.64
C PHE A 182 -3.47 -11.44 13.98
N GLY A 183 -2.63 -11.14 13.00
CA GLY A 183 -2.69 -9.84 12.34
C GLY A 183 -1.82 -9.75 11.12
N ALA A 184 -1.93 -8.62 10.43
CA ALA A 184 -1.10 -8.31 9.28
C ALA A 184 0.40 -8.34 9.63
N GLY A 185 1.22 -8.80 8.70
CA GLY A 185 2.68 -8.83 8.83
C GLY A 185 3.34 -7.48 8.52
N THR A 186 4.66 -7.42 8.67
CA THR A 186 5.42 -6.16 8.64
C THR A 186 5.50 -5.51 7.26
N ASP A 187 5.16 -6.24 6.19
CA ASP A 187 5.17 -5.70 4.83
C ASP A 187 3.78 -5.14 4.43
N SER A 188 2.84 -5.07 5.38
CA SER A 188 1.46 -4.64 5.17
C SER A 188 1.18 -3.22 5.66
N GLY A 189 0.51 -2.41 4.83
CA GLY A 189 0.02 -1.09 5.24
C GLY A 189 -1.03 -1.13 6.37
N THR A 190 -1.69 -2.27 6.56
CA THR A 190 -2.59 -2.53 7.71
C THR A 190 -1.79 -2.60 9.01
N PHE A 191 -0.63 -3.26 9.00
CA PHE A 191 0.28 -3.34 10.14
C PHE A 191 0.83 -1.96 10.48
N ASP A 192 1.34 -1.24 9.48
CA ASP A 192 1.92 0.08 9.68
C ASP A 192 0.90 1.04 10.31
N TYR A 193 -0.32 1.08 9.76
CA TYR A 193 -1.32 1.98 10.30
C TYR A 193 -1.90 1.54 11.65
N PHE A 194 -2.19 0.26 11.84
CA PHE A 194 -2.72 -0.22 13.12
C PHE A 194 -1.77 0.12 14.27
N THR A 195 -0.47 -0.09 14.06
CA THR A 195 0.55 0.19 15.08
C THR A 195 0.71 1.69 15.33
N ASP A 196 0.69 2.54 14.31
CA ASP A 196 0.68 4.00 14.51
C ASP A 196 -0.58 4.45 15.27
N ALA A 197 -1.77 4.04 14.83
CA ALA A 197 -3.05 4.50 15.35
C ALA A 197 -3.34 3.99 16.77
N ILE A 198 -3.00 2.74 17.07
CA ILE A 198 -3.30 2.09 18.36
C ILE A 198 -2.11 2.14 19.32
N ASN A 199 -0.89 1.98 18.82
CA ASN A 199 0.31 1.91 19.65
C ASN A 199 1.12 3.22 19.68
N GLY A 200 0.77 4.18 18.82
CA GLY A 200 1.35 5.53 18.79
C GLY A 200 2.66 5.63 18.01
N GLU A 201 3.13 4.52 17.42
CA GLU A 201 4.33 4.47 16.60
C GLU A 201 4.21 3.33 15.57
N GLU A 202 4.43 3.65 14.29
CA GLU A 202 4.51 2.67 13.21
C GLU A 202 5.52 1.57 13.52
N GLY A 203 5.10 0.31 13.39
CA GLY A 203 5.91 -0.87 13.70
C GLY A 203 6.00 -1.23 15.18
N ALA A 204 5.47 -0.40 16.10
CA ALA A 204 5.49 -0.70 17.52
C ALA A 204 4.37 -1.69 17.88
N ILE A 205 4.69 -2.98 17.96
CA ILE A 205 3.78 -4.03 18.41
C ILE A 205 4.56 -5.09 19.20
N ARG A 206 3.89 -5.84 20.07
CA ARG A 206 4.44 -7.07 20.65
C ARG A 206 4.79 -8.10 19.57
N THR A 207 5.80 -8.93 19.79
CA THR A 207 6.31 -9.87 18.76
C THR A 207 5.75 -11.29 18.88
N ASP A 208 5.04 -11.60 19.95
CA ASP A 208 4.45 -12.91 20.26
C ASP A 208 3.03 -13.11 19.68
N TYR A 209 2.72 -12.47 18.54
CA TYR A 209 1.53 -12.72 17.74
C TYR A 209 1.84 -13.57 16.50
N SER A 210 0.80 -13.93 15.73
CA SER A 210 0.92 -14.64 14.45
C SER A 210 0.79 -13.67 13.28
N PRO A 211 1.89 -13.06 12.79
CA PRO A 211 1.87 -12.19 11.61
C PRO A 211 1.61 -12.98 10.33
N SER A 212 0.87 -12.37 9.39
CA SER A 212 0.73 -12.89 8.03
C SER A 212 0.55 -11.77 7.00
N GLU A 213 1.13 -11.97 5.82
CA GLU A 213 0.87 -11.12 4.65
C GLU A 213 -0.40 -11.56 3.87
N ASP A 214 -1.08 -12.62 4.33
CA ASP A 214 -2.35 -13.08 3.80
C ASP A 214 -3.42 -12.92 4.89
N ASP A 215 -4.30 -11.94 4.74
CA ASP A 215 -5.38 -11.65 5.69
C ASP A 215 -6.29 -12.87 5.94
N ASN A 216 -6.39 -13.81 5.00
CA ASN A 216 -7.16 -15.05 5.21
C ASN A 216 -6.56 -15.94 6.30
N ILE A 217 -5.26 -15.84 6.58
CA ILE A 217 -4.63 -16.54 7.70
C ILE A 217 -5.10 -15.94 9.02
N THR A 218 -5.24 -14.62 9.11
CA THR A 218 -5.84 -13.94 10.27
C THR A 218 -7.28 -14.39 10.48
N ILE A 219 -8.09 -14.40 9.42
CA ILE A 219 -9.49 -14.86 9.46
C ILE A 219 -9.57 -16.31 9.97
N GLN A 220 -8.78 -17.21 9.41
CA GLN A 220 -8.75 -18.62 9.80
C GLN A 220 -8.31 -18.81 11.26
N GLY A 221 -7.30 -18.07 11.70
CA GLY A 221 -6.82 -18.09 13.08
C GLY A 221 -7.90 -17.66 14.07
N VAL A 222 -8.56 -16.53 13.78
CA VAL A 222 -9.63 -15.97 14.63
C VAL A 222 -10.87 -16.86 14.66
N ALA A 223 -11.29 -17.39 13.51
CA ALA A 223 -12.43 -18.30 13.42
C ALA A 223 -12.19 -19.64 14.16
N GLY A 224 -10.93 -20.06 14.28
CA GLY A 224 -10.54 -21.33 14.90
C GLY A 224 -10.38 -21.31 16.43
N ASP A 225 -10.34 -20.13 17.05
CA ASP A 225 -10.08 -19.98 18.48
C ASP A 225 -10.98 -18.92 19.13
N VAL A 226 -11.82 -19.34 20.08
CA VAL A 226 -12.77 -18.48 20.80
C VAL A 226 -12.07 -17.35 21.57
N GLY A 227 -10.82 -17.58 22.02
CA GLY A 227 -10.00 -16.57 22.69
C GLY A 227 -9.25 -15.63 21.74
N ALA A 228 -9.32 -15.83 20.43
CA ALA A 228 -8.53 -15.05 19.49
C ALA A 228 -9.10 -13.66 19.21
N ILE A 229 -8.17 -12.73 18.99
CA ILE A 229 -8.41 -11.39 18.44
C ILE A 229 -7.44 -11.17 17.29
N GLY A 230 -7.89 -10.48 16.26
CA GLY A 230 -7.02 -10.02 15.19
C GLY A 230 -7.41 -8.67 14.62
N PHE A 231 -6.57 -8.16 13.74
CA PHE A 231 -6.83 -6.93 12.99
C PHE A 231 -6.51 -7.15 11.50
N LEU A 232 -7.36 -6.60 10.63
CA LEU A 232 -7.25 -6.67 9.17
C LEU A 232 -8.09 -5.57 8.51
N GLY A 233 -8.03 -5.43 7.18
CA GLY A 233 -8.89 -4.49 6.45
C GLY A 233 -10.39 -4.82 6.56
N LEU A 234 -11.25 -3.81 6.60
CA LEU A 234 -12.72 -3.93 6.74
C LEU A 234 -13.35 -4.75 5.61
N SER A 235 -12.91 -4.55 4.37
CA SER A 235 -13.46 -5.27 3.20
C SER A 235 -13.38 -6.79 3.38
N TYR A 236 -12.33 -7.30 4.03
CA TYR A 236 -12.21 -8.73 4.34
C TYR A 236 -13.25 -9.21 5.37
N VAL A 237 -13.68 -8.36 6.28
CA VAL A 237 -14.78 -8.67 7.21
C VAL A 237 -16.10 -8.76 6.44
N GLU A 238 -16.37 -7.79 5.57
CA GLU A 238 -17.57 -7.73 4.74
C GLU A 238 -17.65 -8.93 3.77
N GLU A 239 -16.52 -9.41 3.24
CA GLU A 239 -16.46 -10.61 2.39
C GLU A 239 -16.60 -11.94 3.16
N ASN A 240 -16.41 -11.92 4.48
CA ASN A 240 -16.37 -13.12 5.34
C ASN A 240 -17.43 -13.07 6.45
N GLU A 241 -18.60 -12.48 6.17
CA GLU A 241 -19.71 -12.37 7.11
C GLU A 241 -20.04 -13.71 7.77
N GLY A 242 -20.04 -13.72 9.11
CA GLY A 242 -20.37 -14.88 9.93
C GLY A 242 -19.24 -15.88 10.15
N VAL A 243 -18.08 -15.72 9.49
CA VAL A 243 -16.86 -16.50 9.78
C VAL A 243 -16.11 -15.91 10.97
N ILE A 244 -16.03 -14.58 11.00
CA ILE A 244 -15.45 -13.77 12.08
C ILE A 244 -16.43 -12.66 12.45
N LYS A 245 -16.23 -12.06 13.62
CA LYS A 245 -17.07 -10.98 14.12
C LYS A 245 -16.23 -9.73 14.36
N ALA A 246 -16.60 -8.62 13.73
CA ALA A 246 -16.00 -7.32 14.05
C ALA A 246 -16.43 -6.82 15.42
N VAL A 247 -15.54 -6.05 16.04
CA VAL A 247 -15.71 -5.44 17.36
C VAL A 247 -15.88 -3.94 17.19
N ALA A 248 -16.79 -3.33 17.96
CA ALA A 248 -16.87 -1.88 18.01
C ALA A 248 -15.59 -1.31 18.63
N VAL A 249 -15.17 -0.14 18.16
CA VAL A 249 -14.05 0.59 18.76
C VAL A 249 -14.56 1.92 19.27
N ASP A 250 -14.38 2.17 20.57
CA ASP A 250 -14.93 3.33 21.28
C ASP A 250 -16.43 3.56 21.00
N GLY A 251 -17.20 2.47 20.95
CA GLY A 251 -18.65 2.49 20.76
C GLY A 251 -19.12 2.61 19.30
N VAL A 252 -18.21 2.61 18.32
CA VAL A 252 -18.54 2.69 16.89
C VAL A 252 -18.22 1.37 16.20
N MET A 253 -19.20 0.79 15.52
CA MET A 253 -18.99 -0.41 14.70
C MET A 253 -18.29 -0.05 13.39
N PRO A 254 -17.30 -0.84 12.93
CA PRO A 254 -16.74 -0.66 11.60
C PRO A 254 -17.77 -1.01 10.53
N SER A 255 -17.90 -0.14 9.53
CA SER A 255 -18.72 -0.34 8.34
C SER A 255 -18.30 0.65 7.27
N THR A 256 -18.64 0.37 6.01
CA THR A 256 -18.46 1.35 4.93
C THR A 256 -19.04 2.73 5.30
N GLU A 257 -20.23 2.78 5.91
CA GLU A 257 -20.89 4.04 6.30
C GLU A 257 -20.10 4.81 7.37
N THR A 258 -19.70 4.14 8.45
CA THR A 258 -18.99 4.76 9.58
C THR A 258 -17.55 5.14 9.25
N VAL A 259 -16.95 4.49 8.24
CA VAL A 259 -15.66 4.90 7.68
C VAL A 259 -15.83 6.14 6.80
N GLN A 260 -16.81 6.14 5.90
CA GLN A 260 -17.06 7.25 4.97
C GLN A 260 -17.50 8.54 5.67
N ASP A 261 -18.26 8.46 6.75
CA ASP A 261 -18.69 9.64 7.52
C ASP A 261 -17.66 10.11 8.56
N GLY A 262 -16.56 9.36 8.72
CA GLY A 262 -15.46 9.67 9.62
C GLY A 262 -15.75 9.42 11.11
N THR A 263 -16.85 8.75 11.45
CA THR A 263 -17.18 8.44 12.85
C THR A 263 -16.39 7.27 13.42
N TYR A 264 -15.95 6.33 12.57
CA TYR A 264 -15.11 5.21 12.98
C TYR A 264 -13.64 5.64 13.05
N THR A 265 -13.25 6.27 14.16
CA THR A 265 -11.90 6.79 14.40
C THR A 265 -11.25 6.05 15.58
N PRO A 266 -9.92 5.80 15.57
CA PRO A 266 -8.94 6.17 14.55
C PRO A 266 -8.82 5.15 13.41
N LEU A 267 -9.50 4.00 13.48
CA LEU A 267 -9.25 2.91 12.52
C LEU A 267 -9.88 3.12 11.13
N GLY A 268 -10.77 4.11 10.97
CA GLY A 268 -11.26 4.61 9.70
C GLY A 268 -10.66 5.98 9.36
N ARG A 269 -10.25 6.19 8.12
CA ARG A 269 -9.67 7.46 7.64
C ARG A 269 -9.76 7.64 6.14
N PRO A 270 -9.72 8.89 5.63
CA PRO A 270 -9.42 9.15 4.22
C PRO A 270 -7.96 8.82 3.89
N LEU A 271 -7.74 8.38 2.65
CA LEU A 271 -6.43 8.21 2.04
C LEU A 271 -6.23 9.23 0.92
N PHE A 272 -4.98 9.64 0.72
CA PHE A 272 -4.66 10.75 -0.18
C PHE A 272 -3.54 10.39 -1.15
N ILE A 273 -3.59 11.03 -2.32
CA ILE A 273 -2.41 11.28 -3.14
C ILE A 273 -2.16 12.79 -3.18
N TYR A 274 -0.88 13.18 -3.10
CA TYR A 274 -0.46 14.56 -3.29
C TYR A 274 0.26 14.66 -4.63
N VAL A 275 -0.27 15.53 -5.49
CA VAL A 275 0.22 15.71 -6.85
C VAL A 275 1.15 16.92 -6.89
N ASN A 276 2.34 16.77 -7.48
CA ASN A 276 3.20 17.91 -7.77
C ASN A 276 2.62 18.71 -8.95
N ASN A 277 2.27 19.97 -8.71
CA ASN A 277 1.54 20.79 -9.69
C ASN A 277 2.35 21.00 -10.97
N ALA A 278 3.66 21.24 -10.84
CA ALA A 278 4.54 21.39 -12.00
C ALA A 278 4.66 20.08 -12.77
N SER A 279 4.78 18.93 -12.10
CA SER A 279 4.78 17.63 -12.79
C SER A 279 3.47 17.38 -13.55
N TYR A 280 2.32 17.70 -12.96
CA TYR A 280 1.03 17.56 -13.64
C TYR A 280 0.94 18.45 -14.89
N VAL A 281 1.34 19.72 -14.79
CA VAL A 281 1.26 20.68 -15.91
C VAL A 281 2.29 20.37 -17.02
N ASP A 282 3.52 20.02 -16.64
CA ASP A 282 4.64 19.94 -17.59
C ASP A 282 4.89 18.54 -18.15
N LYS A 283 4.35 17.47 -17.51
CA LYS A 283 4.61 16.08 -17.90
C LYS A 283 3.32 15.37 -18.29
N GLU A 284 3.08 15.25 -19.59
CA GLU A 284 1.91 14.55 -20.14
C GLU A 284 1.67 13.14 -19.55
N PRO A 285 2.69 12.27 -19.34
CA PRO A 285 2.49 10.96 -18.70
C PRO A 285 1.94 11.05 -17.27
N VAL A 286 2.35 12.08 -16.52
CA VAL A 286 1.89 12.31 -15.14
C VAL A 286 0.46 12.81 -15.15
N LYS A 287 0.15 13.80 -16.00
CA LYS A 287 -1.23 14.28 -16.20
C LYS A 287 -2.17 13.15 -16.54
N SER A 288 -1.85 12.37 -17.57
CA SER A 288 -2.70 11.28 -18.04
C SER A 288 -2.94 10.22 -16.96
N PHE A 289 -1.93 9.90 -16.15
CA PHE A 289 -2.07 8.94 -15.06
C PHE A 289 -2.97 9.47 -13.93
N ILE A 290 -2.83 10.75 -13.55
CA ILE A 290 -3.65 11.34 -12.48
C ILE A 290 -5.09 11.53 -12.93
N ASP A 291 -5.31 11.99 -14.17
CA ASP A 291 -6.64 12.07 -14.77
C ASP A 291 -7.33 10.70 -14.75
N PHE A 292 -6.58 9.64 -15.13
CA PHE A 292 -7.05 8.26 -15.06
C PHE A 292 -7.36 7.82 -13.62
N TYR A 293 -6.46 8.10 -12.68
CA TYR A 293 -6.62 7.71 -11.27
C TYR A 293 -7.93 8.29 -10.70
N VAL A 294 -8.15 9.60 -10.85
CA VAL A 294 -9.35 10.27 -10.30
C VAL A 294 -10.61 9.76 -10.98
N ALA A 295 -10.59 9.62 -12.31
CA ALA A 295 -11.74 9.16 -13.08
C ALA A 295 -12.16 7.71 -12.77
N ASN A 296 -11.22 6.86 -12.36
CA ASN A 296 -11.44 5.44 -12.06
C ASN A 296 -11.31 5.11 -10.57
N SER A 297 -11.39 6.11 -9.69
CA SER A 297 -11.14 5.97 -8.24
C SER A 297 -11.99 4.88 -7.58
N LEU A 298 -13.25 4.70 -7.98
CA LEU A 298 -14.13 3.67 -7.44
C LEU A 298 -13.68 2.25 -7.81
N ASP A 299 -13.35 2.02 -9.08
CA ASP A 299 -12.88 0.73 -9.58
C ASP A 299 -11.49 0.38 -8.99
N ILE A 300 -10.64 1.40 -8.82
CA ILE A 300 -9.34 1.27 -8.15
C ILE A 300 -9.53 0.85 -6.68
N ALA A 301 -10.43 1.50 -5.96
CA ALA A 301 -10.72 1.17 -4.55
C ALA A 301 -11.27 -0.25 -4.40
N GLU A 302 -12.22 -0.66 -5.24
CA GLU A 302 -12.76 -2.03 -5.24
C GLU A 302 -11.65 -3.06 -5.48
N ARG A 303 -10.81 -2.84 -6.50
CA ARG A 303 -9.73 -3.77 -6.85
C ARG A 303 -8.66 -3.88 -5.77
N ALA A 304 -8.41 -2.80 -5.06
CA ALA A 304 -7.45 -2.75 -3.95
C ALA A 304 -8.08 -3.11 -2.59
N LEU A 305 -9.37 -3.47 -2.55
CA LEU A 305 -10.13 -3.82 -1.34
C LEU A 305 -10.20 -2.69 -0.30
N PHE A 306 -10.34 -1.44 -0.75
CA PHE A 306 -10.57 -0.27 0.09
C PHE A 306 -12.03 0.17 0.10
N VAL A 307 -12.40 0.94 1.12
CA VAL A 307 -13.73 1.56 1.19
C VAL A 307 -13.81 2.65 0.11
N PRO A 308 -14.80 2.59 -0.80
CA PRO A 308 -14.88 3.55 -1.90
C PRO A 308 -15.15 4.97 -1.40
N LEU A 309 -14.86 5.95 -2.26
CA LEU A 309 -15.25 7.34 -2.03
C LEU A 309 -16.78 7.50 -2.07
N THR A 310 -17.30 8.45 -1.29
CA THR A 310 -18.68 8.93 -1.44
C THR A 310 -18.84 9.76 -2.72
N GLU A 311 -20.08 9.97 -3.19
CA GLU A 311 -20.34 10.86 -4.34
C GLU A 311 -19.79 12.29 -4.11
N GLU A 312 -19.85 12.79 -2.88
CA GLU A 312 -19.29 14.08 -2.49
C GLU A 312 -17.77 14.07 -2.62
N GLN A 313 -17.09 13.05 -2.07
CA GLN A 313 -15.63 12.91 -2.16
C GLN A 313 -15.14 12.75 -3.60
N VAL A 314 -15.86 12.00 -4.45
CA VAL A 314 -15.56 11.91 -5.89
C VAL A 314 -15.64 13.27 -6.55
N THR A 315 -16.69 14.05 -6.23
CA THR A 315 -16.85 15.41 -6.76
C THR A 315 -15.71 16.31 -6.30
N THR A 316 -15.36 16.28 -5.01
CA THR A 316 -14.24 17.04 -4.45
C THR A 316 -12.91 16.67 -5.12
N ALA A 317 -12.60 15.38 -5.27
CA ALA A 317 -11.38 14.93 -5.95
C ALA A 317 -11.30 15.44 -7.40
N ALA A 318 -12.42 15.43 -8.13
CA ALA A 318 -12.49 15.96 -9.48
C ALA A 318 -12.33 17.49 -9.54
N ASP A 319 -12.92 18.22 -8.60
CA ASP A 319 -12.79 19.68 -8.50
C ASP A 319 -11.35 20.10 -8.15
N GLU A 320 -10.70 19.40 -7.22
CA GLU A 320 -9.28 19.63 -6.87
C GLU A 320 -8.37 19.36 -8.06
N LEU A 321 -8.60 18.26 -8.79
CA LEU A 321 -7.87 17.98 -10.03
C LEU A 321 -8.09 19.08 -11.09
N ALA A 322 -9.32 19.52 -11.29
CA ALA A 322 -9.65 20.58 -12.25
C ALA A 322 -8.99 21.94 -11.90
N SER A 323 -8.63 22.15 -10.63
CA SER A 323 -7.93 23.37 -10.20
C SER A 323 -6.49 23.47 -10.75
N LEU A 324 -5.91 22.34 -11.19
CA LEU A 324 -4.55 22.26 -11.73
C LEU A 324 -4.39 22.77 -13.17
N GLY A 325 -5.49 22.99 -13.91
CA GLY A 325 -5.49 23.50 -15.29
C GLY A 325 -5.82 22.45 -16.33
#